data_AF-A0A962X8S3-F1
#
_entry.id   AF-A0A962X8S3-F1
#
_cell.length_a   1.000
_cell.length_b   1.000
_cell.length_c   1.000
_cell.angle_alpha   90.00
_cell.angle_beta   90.00
_cell.angle_gamma   90.00
#
_symmetry.space_group_name_H-M   'P 1'
#
loop_
_entity.id
_entity.type
_entity.pdbx_description
1 polymer ?
#
loop_
_entity_poly.entity_id
_entity_poly.type
_entity_poly.pdbx_seq_one_letter_code
_entity_poly.pdbx_strand_id
1 'polypeptide(L)'
;MSESRLIADSSEWTFPMLERYNEVIGQIAVNDFGLDVYPNQIEIITAEQMMDAYSSVGMPLGYKHWSYGKQFVLTEKNYRRGQMGLAYEIV
;
A
#
# COMPACT_ATOMS: atom_id res chain seq x y z
N MET A 1 -0.75 36.09 11.58
CA MET A 1 0.03 34.85 11.80
C MET A 1 -0.14 34.04 10.53
N SER A 2 0.94 33.77 9.80
CA SER A 2 0.85 33.00 8.56
C SER A 2 0.52 31.56 8.95
N GLU A 3 -0.64 31.04 8.51
CA GLU A 3 -0.90 29.61 8.59
C GLU A 3 0.18 28.87 7.79
N SER A 4 0.73 27.81 8.37
CA SER A 4 1.74 26.99 7.73
C SER A 4 1.10 26.29 6.52
N ARG A 5 1.72 26.44 5.34
CA ARG A 5 1.30 25.78 4.09
C ARG A 5 1.66 24.28 4.05
N LEU A 6 2.31 23.77 5.09
CA LEU A 6 2.72 22.37 5.15
C LEU A 6 1.52 21.45 5.41
N ILE A 7 1.52 20.29 4.76
CA ILE A 7 0.49 19.27 4.96
C ILE A 7 0.73 18.50 6.28
N ALA A 8 2.00 18.30 6.65
CA ALA A 8 2.43 17.74 7.93
C ALA A 8 3.78 18.30 8.40
N ASP A 9 4.07 18.15 9.69
CA ASP A 9 5.26 18.64 10.40
C ASP A 9 6.20 17.52 10.88
N SER A 10 5.81 16.25 10.68
CA SER A 10 6.45 15.05 11.20
C SER A 10 6.38 13.91 10.16
N SER A 11 7.24 12.90 10.32
CA SER A 11 7.25 11.66 9.53
C SER A 11 6.29 10.58 10.05
N GLU A 12 5.69 10.81 11.22
CA GLU A 12 4.65 9.92 11.75
C GLU A 12 3.37 10.04 10.91
N TRP A 13 2.65 8.92 10.77
CA TRP A 13 1.40 8.87 10.01
C TRP A 13 0.25 8.39 10.88
N THR A 14 -0.96 8.87 10.56
CA THR A 14 -2.22 8.45 11.19
C THR A 14 -3.30 8.39 10.11
N PHE A 15 -4.42 7.69 10.37
CA PHE A 15 -5.53 7.64 9.40
C PHE A 15 -6.02 9.03 8.96
N PRO A 16 -6.26 10.00 9.87
CA PRO A 16 -6.66 11.35 9.45
C PRO A 16 -5.60 12.06 8.61
N MET A 17 -4.31 11.75 8.82
CA MET A 17 -3.24 12.32 7.98
C MET A 17 -3.25 11.74 6.58
N LEU A 18 -3.48 10.43 6.43
CA LEU A 18 -3.60 9.78 5.11
C LEU A 18 -4.76 10.36 4.31
N GLU A 19 -5.92 10.56 4.95
CA GLU A 19 -7.07 11.23 4.34
C GLU A 19 -6.73 12.65 3.91
N ARG A 20 -6.11 13.44 4.80
CA ARG A 20 -5.66 14.80 4.48
C ARG A 20 -4.68 14.84 3.31
N TYR A 21 -3.73 13.90 3.25
CA TYR A 21 -2.80 13.79 2.13
C TYR A 21 -3.55 13.53 0.82
N ASN A 22 -4.45 12.54 0.80
CA ASN A 22 -5.22 12.20 -0.39
C ASN A 22 -6.08 13.37 -0.89
N GLU A 23 -6.72 14.11 0.03
CA GLU A 23 -7.51 15.30 -0.30
C GLU A 23 -6.65 16.41 -0.92
N VAL A 24 -5.55 16.79 -0.25
CA VAL A 24 -4.70 17.90 -0.73
C VAL A 24 -4.03 17.54 -2.05
N ILE A 25 -3.52 16.31 -2.19
CA ILE A 25 -2.94 15.83 -3.44
C ILE A 25 -3.98 15.83 -4.56
N GLY A 26 -5.19 15.36 -4.28
CA GLY A 26 -6.31 15.37 -5.25
C GLY A 26 -6.69 16.79 -5.69
N GLN A 27 -6.75 17.74 -4.75
CA GLN A 27 -7.00 19.15 -5.07
C GLN A 27 -5.92 19.74 -5.97
N ILE A 28 -4.64 19.47 -5.70
CA ILE A 28 -3.53 19.92 -6.55
C ILE A 28 -3.64 19.28 -7.94
N ALA A 29 -3.88 17.97 -8.01
CA ALA A 29 -4.01 17.24 -9.27
C ALA A 29 -5.11 17.82 -10.17
N VAL A 30 -6.27 18.15 -9.61
CA VAL A 30 -7.41 18.70 -10.36
C VAL A 30 -7.24 20.19 -10.64
N ASN A 31 -6.92 21.00 -9.62
CA ASN A 31 -6.96 22.46 -9.74
C ASN A 31 -5.72 23.04 -10.42
N ASP A 32 -4.54 22.47 -10.15
CA ASP A 32 -3.27 23.01 -10.65
C ASP A 32 -2.85 22.30 -11.94
N PHE A 33 -3.13 21.00 -12.05
CA PHE A 33 -2.70 20.16 -13.18
C PHE A 33 -3.84 19.74 -14.13
N GLY A 34 -5.11 19.97 -13.78
CA GLY A 34 -6.25 19.63 -14.64
C GLY A 34 -6.41 18.14 -14.91
N LEU A 35 -5.97 17.28 -14.00
CA LEU A 35 -6.01 15.82 -14.16
C LEU A 35 -7.41 15.28 -13.86
N ASP A 36 -7.85 14.31 -14.66
CA ASP A 36 -9.01 13.47 -14.36
C ASP A 36 -8.52 12.27 -13.53
N VAL A 37 -8.81 12.30 -12.23
CA VAL A 37 -8.27 11.35 -11.24
C VAL A 37 -9.30 10.28 -10.91
N TYR A 38 -8.86 9.03 -10.84
CA TYR A 38 -9.66 7.94 -10.28
C TYR A 38 -9.75 8.06 -8.76
N PRO A 39 -10.87 7.63 -8.14
CA PRO A 39 -10.98 7.59 -6.68
C PRO A 39 -10.02 6.54 -6.10
N ASN A 40 -9.05 7.00 -5.32
CA ASN A 40 -8.12 6.12 -4.61
C ASN A 40 -8.83 5.44 -3.42
N GLN A 41 -8.62 4.13 -3.27
CA GLN A 41 -9.02 3.38 -2.08
C GLN A 41 -7.75 2.98 -1.33
N ILE A 42 -7.60 3.45 -0.10
CA ILE A 42 -6.45 3.14 0.75
C ILE A 42 -6.89 2.10 1.78
N GLU A 43 -6.31 0.91 1.70
CA GLU A 43 -6.56 -0.17 2.64
C GLU A 43 -5.31 -0.45 3.48
N ILE A 44 -5.47 -0.43 4.80
CA ILE A 44 -4.41 -0.90 5.71
C ILE A 44 -4.68 -2.37 5.98
N ILE A 45 -3.79 -3.21 5.47
CA ILE A 45 -3.90 -4.66 5.54
C ILE A 45 -2.82 -5.22 6.47
N THR A 46 -3.10 -6.38 7.05
CA THR A 46 -2.11 -7.10 7.85
C THR A 46 -0.98 -7.63 6.96
N ALA A 47 0.15 -7.98 7.57
CA ALA A 47 1.23 -8.67 6.86
C ALA A 47 0.77 -9.97 6.17
N GLU A 48 -0.20 -10.67 6.76
CA GLU A 48 -0.81 -11.88 6.19
C GLU A 48 -1.62 -11.56 4.93
N GLN A 49 -2.48 -10.54 5.00
CA GLN A 49 -3.23 -10.07 3.84
C GLN A 49 -2.31 -9.54 2.73
N MET A 50 -1.19 -8.91 3.08
CA MET A 50 -0.17 -8.50 2.10
C MET A 50 0.48 -9.72 1.42
N MET A 51 0.77 -10.79 2.16
CA MET A 51 1.26 -12.04 1.59
C MET A 51 0.24 -12.68 0.64
N ASP A 52 -1.05 -12.68 1.02
CA ASP A 52 -2.15 -13.15 0.17
C ASP A 52 -2.29 -12.30 -1.10
N ALA A 53 -2.20 -10.97 -0.99
CA ALA A 53 -2.20 -10.04 -2.13
C ALA A 53 -1.01 -10.32 -3.08
N TYR A 54 0.20 -10.53 -2.54
CA TYR A 54 1.37 -10.92 -3.33
C TYR A 54 1.16 -12.24 -4.08
N SER A 55 0.55 -13.22 -3.43
CA SER A 55 0.32 -14.54 -4.02
C SER A 55 -0.79 -14.55 -5.07
N SER A 56 -1.76 -13.62 -4.97
CA SER A 56 -2.92 -13.51 -5.84
C SER A 56 -2.75 -12.54 -7.01
N VAL A 57 -1.99 -11.45 -6.84
CA VAL A 57 -1.75 -10.40 -7.84
C VAL A 57 -0.31 -10.40 -8.37
N GLY A 58 0.64 -10.90 -7.57
CA GLY A 58 2.08 -10.65 -7.74
C GLY A 58 2.96 -11.81 -8.21
N MET A 59 2.42 -12.91 -8.73
CA MET A 59 3.23 -13.88 -9.48
C MET A 59 2.99 -13.74 -10.99
N PRO A 60 4.03 -13.56 -11.82
CA PRO A 60 3.89 -13.61 -13.28
C PRO A 60 3.17 -14.90 -13.66
N LEU A 61 2.12 -14.77 -14.46
CA LEU A 61 1.24 -15.82 -14.98
C LEU A 61 1.94 -17.19 -15.15
N GLY A 62 1.63 -18.11 -14.24
CA GLY A 62 2.08 -19.51 -14.23
C GLY A 62 2.25 -19.90 -12.77
N TYR A 63 1.31 -20.61 -12.13
CA TYR A 63 1.09 -22.03 -12.35
C TYR A 63 -0.34 -22.43 -11.95
N LYS A 64 -0.92 -23.37 -12.69
CA LYS A 64 -2.20 -24.02 -12.35
C LYS A 64 -2.05 -24.88 -11.09
N HIS A 65 -2.90 -24.60 -10.10
CA HIS A 65 -3.53 -25.51 -9.14
C HIS A 65 -2.65 -26.61 -8.47
N TRP A 66 -2.42 -26.46 -7.16
CA TRP A 66 -1.86 -27.35 -6.11
C TRP A 66 -0.47 -27.03 -5.51
N SER A 67 0.26 -26.05 -6.02
CA SER A 67 1.53 -25.56 -5.42
C SER A 67 1.37 -24.34 -4.48
N TYR A 68 0.18 -23.71 -4.44
CA TYR A 68 -0.10 -22.50 -3.65
C TYR A 68 0.16 -22.68 -2.14
N GLY A 69 -0.34 -23.76 -1.54
CA GLY A 69 -0.18 -23.99 -0.10
C GLY A 69 1.28 -24.21 0.33
N LYS A 70 2.12 -24.82 -0.51
CA LYS A 70 3.54 -24.99 -0.21
C LYS A 70 4.29 -23.66 -0.26
N GLN A 71 3.93 -22.79 -1.20
CA GLN A 71 4.60 -21.50 -1.34
C GLN A 71 4.15 -20.52 -0.25
N PHE A 72 2.87 -20.52 0.14
CA PHE A 72 2.38 -19.78 1.30
C PHE A 72 3.14 -20.17 2.58
N VAL A 73 3.27 -21.47 2.87
CA VAL A 73 4.01 -21.96 4.06
C VAL A 73 5.51 -21.64 3.99
N LEU A 74 6.12 -21.63 2.79
CA LEU A 74 7.52 -21.22 2.61
C LEU A 74 7.72 -19.71 2.83
N THR A 75 6.84 -18.88 2.27
CA THR A 75 6.89 -17.42 2.43
C THR A 75 6.59 -17.02 3.87
N GLU A 76 5.55 -17.59 4.50
CA GLU A 76 5.23 -17.40 5.92
C GLU A 76 6.41 -17.81 6.82
N LYS A 77 7.02 -18.97 6.55
CA LYS A 77 8.18 -19.47 7.31
C LYS A 77 9.41 -18.60 7.12
N ASN A 78 9.64 -18.06 5.93
CA ASN A 78 10.76 -17.15 5.65
C ASN A 78 10.53 -15.75 6.24
N TYR A 79 9.28 -15.26 6.23
CA TYR A 79 8.87 -14.00 6.86
C TYR A 79 8.97 -14.09 8.38
N ARG A 80 8.43 -15.14 9.01
CA ARG A 80 8.59 -15.40 10.46
C ARG A 80 10.05 -15.56 10.89
N ARG A 81 10.93 -15.99 9.98
CA ARG A 81 12.38 -16.12 10.21
C ARG A 81 13.17 -14.85 9.89
N GLY A 82 12.51 -13.76 9.50
CA GLY A 82 13.13 -12.47 9.23
C GLY A 82 13.98 -12.42 7.95
N GLN A 83 13.79 -13.38 7.02
CA GLN A 83 14.61 -13.50 5.81
C GLN A 83 14.03 -12.76 4.59
N MET A 84 12.86 -12.13 4.73
CA MET A 84 12.20 -11.36 3.67
C MET A 84 11.55 -10.12 4.27
N GLY A 85 11.87 -8.94 3.74
CA GLY A 85 11.09 -7.73 3.99
C GLY A 85 9.82 -7.80 3.13
N LEU A 86 8.65 -7.72 3.76
CA LEU A 86 7.42 -7.44 3.02
C LEU A 86 7.49 -6.00 2.50
N ALA A 87 6.93 -5.75 1.32
CA ALA A 87 6.73 -4.38 0.89
C ALA A 87 5.78 -3.68 1.87
N TYR A 88 6.08 -2.41 2.15
CA TYR A 88 5.26 -1.58 3.01
C TYR A 88 3.97 -1.11 2.31
N GLU A 89 3.94 -1.14 0.98
CA GLU A 89 2.80 -0.74 0.15
C GLU A 89 2.77 -1.53 -1.17
N ILE A 90 1.59 -1.63 -1.78
CA ILE A 90 1.36 -2.12 -3.14
C ILE A 90 0.31 -1.22 -3.81
N VAL A 91 0.49 -0.92 -5.10
CA VAL A 91 -0.38 -0.04 -5.92
C VAL A 91 -1.10 -0.85 -6.97
#